data_AF-A0AAX0AWU5-F1
#
_entry.id   AF-A0AAX0AWU5-F1
#
_cell.length_a   1.000
_cell.length_b   1.000
_cell.length_c   1.000
_cell.angle_alpha   90.00
_cell.angle_beta   90.00
_cell.angle_gamma   90.00
#
_symmetry.space_group_name_H-M   'P 1'
#
loop_
_entity.id
_entity.type
_entity.pdbx_description
1 polymer ?
#
loop_
_entity_poly.entity_id
_entity_poly.type
_entity_poly.pdbx_seq_one_letter_code
_entity_poly.pdbx_strand_id
1 'polypeptide(L)'
;MCAMVKKIISGSELLKKRIITMNAFLPNDKYILLKGIVYTPHGKPLSGAAIEIFQINNTLNPAVEKNIGITFTLDDGSYGIPLLWKKGYSYKLTAYSP
;
A
#
# COMPACT_ATOMS: atom_id res chain seq x y z
N MET A 1 9.01 17.72 9.59
CA MET A 1 7.88 18.39 8.90
C MET A 1 7.62 17.58 7.63
N CYS A 2 6.51 16.82 7.55
CA CYS A 2 6.16 16.08 6.33
C CYS A 2 5.44 17.01 5.36
N ALA A 3 5.93 17.13 4.13
CA ALA A 3 5.23 17.82 3.06
C ALA A 3 4.25 16.85 2.40
N MET A 4 2.94 17.07 2.57
CA MET A 4 1.93 16.38 1.78
C MET A 4 1.80 17.08 0.44
N VAL A 5 2.24 16.44 -0.64
CA VAL A 5 1.93 16.89 -2.01
C VAL A 5 0.60 16.26 -2.42
N LYS A 6 -0.49 17.03 -2.31
CA LYS A 6 -1.81 16.61 -2.80
C LYS A 6 -2.06 17.27 -4.16
N LYS A 7 -2.11 16.47 -5.23
CA LYS A 7 -2.58 16.90 -6.55
C LYS A 7 -3.82 16.09 -6.93
N ILE A 8 -4.91 16.77 -7.27
CA ILE A 8 -6.10 16.14 -7.85
C ILE A 8 -5.85 16.05 -9.36
N ILE A 9 -5.91 14.84 -9.92
CA ILE A 9 -5.73 14.61 -11.36
C ILE A 9 -7.11 14.51 -11.99
N SER A 10 -7.40 15.36 -12.97
CA SER A 10 -8.65 15.31 -13.73
C SER A 10 -8.65 14.14 -14.74
N GLY A 11 -9.83 13.64 -15.11
CA GLY A 11 -9.95 12.60 -16.14
C GLY A 11 -9.29 12.97 -17.47
N SER A 12 -9.32 14.26 -17.84
CA SER A 12 -8.64 14.75 -19.04
C SER A 12 -7.12 14.70 -18.95
N GLU A 13 -6.52 14.85 -17.76
CA GLU A 13 -5.07 14.72 -17.56
C GLU A 13 -4.62 13.27 -17.69
N LEU A 14 -5.43 12.31 -17.23
CA LEU A 14 -5.18 10.87 -17.39
C LEU A 14 -5.13 10.47 -18.87
N LEU A 15 -6.02 11.03 -19.68
CA LEU A 15 -6.13 10.70 -21.11
C LEU A 15 -5.09 11.43 -21.97
N LYS A 16 -4.68 12.65 -21.58
CA LYS A 16 -3.75 13.48 -22.36
C LYS A 16 -2.28 13.18 -22.08
N LYS A 17 -1.93 12.59 -20.93
CA LYS A 17 -0.55 12.26 -20.59
C LYS A 17 -0.36 10.74 -20.55
N ARG A 18 0.43 10.22 -21.49
CA ARG A 18 0.77 8.78 -21.58
C ARG A 18 1.38 8.20 -20.30
N ILE A 19 2.08 9.03 -19.51
CA ILE A 19 2.68 8.64 -18.22
C ILE A 19 2.60 9.84 -17.27
N ILE A 20 1.98 9.66 -16.09
CA ILE A 20 2.03 10.63 -14.99
C ILE A 20 2.92 10.03 -13.90
N THR A 21 4.18 10.45 -13.83
CA THR A 21 5.08 10.08 -12.73
C THR A 21 5.02 11.16 -11.66
N MET A 22 4.42 10.85 -10.51
CA MET A 22 4.45 11.69 -9.33
C MET A 22 5.30 11.02 -8.26
N ASN A 23 6.49 11.57 -8.02
CA ASN A 23 7.38 11.09 -6.97
C ASN A 23 7.09 11.87 -5.69
N ALA A 24 6.66 11.16 -4.64
CA ALA A 24 6.65 11.70 -3.29
C ALA A 24 7.99 11.37 -2.64
N PHE A 25 8.75 12.39 -2.24
CA PHE A 25 9.96 12.20 -1.46
C PHE A 25 9.57 11.97 -0.02
N LEU A 26 9.79 10.75 0.46
CA LEU A 26 9.60 10.41 1.86
C LEU A 26 10.83 10.93 2.62
N PRO A 27 10.67 11.73 3.70
CA PRO A 27 11.78 12.05 4.58
C PRO A 27 12.40 10.75 5.13
N ASN A 28 13.65 10.83 5.62
CA ASN A 28 14.55 9.76 6.09
C ASN A 28 14.01 8.81 7.19
N ASP A 29 12.70 8.75 7.39
CA ASP A 29 12.05 7.77 8.24
C ASP A 29 12.34 6.34 7.74
N LYS A 30 12.44 5.41 8.69
CA LYS A 30 12.78 4.00 8.44
C LYS A 30 11.61 3.27 7.77
N TYR A 31 11.39 3.52 6.48
CA TYR A 31 10.49 2.70 5.69
C TYR A 31 11.08 1.29 5.51
N ILE A 32 10.25 0.28 5.75
CA ILE A 32 10.57 -1.12 5.49
C ILE A 32 9.73 -1.55 4.30
N LEU A 33 10.37 -2.20 3.32
CA LEU A 33 9.67 -2.79 2.20
C LEU A 33 9.12 -4.16 2.62
N LEU A 34 7.81 -4.27 2.82
CA LEU A 34 7.15 -5.55 3.03
C LEU A 34 6.87 -6.17 1.66
N LYS A 35 7.27 -7.42 1.47
CA LYS A 35 6.99 -8.21 0.26
C LYS A 35 6.25 -9.49 0.63
N GLY A 36 5.42 -9.96 -0.29
CA GLY A 36 4.76 -11.25 -0.17
C GLY A 36 4.28 -11.76 -1.52
N ILE A 37 3.70 -12.97 -1.51
CA ILE A 37 3.04 -13.57 -2.67
C ILE A 37 1.66 -14.01 -2.21
N VAL A 38 0.63 -13.70 -3.00
CA VAL A 38 -0.74 -14.18 -2.77
C VAL A 38 -0.95 -15.43 -3.60
N TYR A 39 -1.54 -16.45 -2.98
CA TYR A 39 -1.87 -17.70 -3.62
C TYR A 39 -3.38 -17.93 -3.60
N THR A 40 -3.89 -18.59 -4.63
CA THR A 40 -5.21 -19.22 -4.66
C THR A 40 -5.30 -20.35 -3.63
N PRO A 41 -6.52 -20.82 -3.28
CA PRO A 41 -6.70 -22.00 -2.44
C PRO A 41 -6.03 -23.28 -2.98
N HIS A 42 -5.74 -23.32 -4.29
CA HIS A 42 -5.04 -24.42 -4.94
C HIS A 42 -3.51 -24.24 -5.00
N GLY A 43 -2.97 -23.23 -4.30
CA GLY A 43 -1.52 -22.99 -4.22
C GLY A 43 -0.90 -22.35 -5.46
N LYS A 44 -1.70 -21.88 -6.43
CA LYS A 44 -1.21 -21.11 -7.58
C LYS A 44 -1.09 -19.63 -7.24
N PRO A 45 -0.03 -18.91 -7.67
CA PRO A 45 0.03 -17.46 -7.47
C PRO A 45 -1.18 -16.75 -8.09
N LEU A 46 -1.68 -15.73 -7.39
CA LEU A 46 -2.86 -14.97 -7.79
C LEU A 46 -2.46 -13.57 -8.25
N SER A 47 -2.51 -13.34 -9.56
CA SER A 47 -2.34 -12.01 -10.18
C SER A 47 -3.56 -11.13 -9.97
N GLY A 48 -3.34 -9.81 -9.87
CA GLY A 48 -4.40 -8.81 -9.80
C GLY A 48 -5.20 -8.79 -8.49
N ALA A 49 -4.76 -9.50 -7.46
CA ALA A 49 -5.39 -9.45 -6.14
C ALA A 49 -5.19 -8.06 -5.52
N ALA A 50 -6.26 -7.44 -5.06
CA ALA A 50 -6.20 -6.20 -4.31
C ALA A 50 -5.81 -6.53 -2.87
N ILE A 51 -4.83 -5.81 -2.31
CA ILE A 51 -4.40 -5.96 -0.93
C ILE A 51 -4.67 -4.65 -0.23
N GLU A 52 -5.64 -4.62 0.67
CA GLU A 52 -5.85 -3.48 1.57
C GLU A 52 -4.87 -3.54 2.74
N ILE A 53 -4.37 -2.38 3.13
CA ILE A 53 -3.42 -2.25 4.23
C ILE A 53 -3.99 -1.33 5.29
N PHE A 54 -4.12 -1.88 6.50
CA PHE A 54 -4.47 -1.15 7.71
C PHE A 54 -3.24 -0.98 8.57
N GLN A 55 -3.01 0.26 9.02
CA GLN A 55 -2.10 0.55 10.12
C GLN A 55 -2.90 0.51 11.43
N ILE A 56 -2.34 -0.18 12.42
CA ILE A 56 -2.93 -0.31 13.75
C ILE A 56 -2.02 0.42 14.73
N ASN A 57 -2.58 1.41 15.44
CA ASN A 57 -1.88 2.12 16.51
C ASN A 57 -2.17 1.46 17.86
N ASN A 58 -1.21 0.67 18.35
CA ASN A 58 -1.30 -0.02 19.65
C ASN A 58 -0.80 0.84 20.82
N THR A 59 -0.44 2.11 20.60
CA THR A 59 -0.11 3.03 21.70
C THR A 59 -1.34 3.63 22.35
N LEU A 60 -2.54 3.41 21.79
CA LEU A 60 -3.83 3.88 22.29
C LEU A 60 -4.63 2.70 22.84
N ASN A 61 -5.51 2.99 23.80
CA ASN A 61 -6.47 2.02 24.32
C ASN A 61 -7.90 2.61 24.24
N PRO A 62 -8.78 2.09 23.35
CA PRO A 62 -8.55 0.96 22.46
C PRO A 62 -7.57 1.30 21.32
N ALA A 63 -6.97 0.26 20.73
CA ALA A 63 -6.14 0.42 19.54
C ALA A 63 -6.98 0.99 18.38
N VAL A 64 -6.36 1.84 17.56
CA VAL A 64 -7.04 2.52 16.44
C VAL A 64 -6.52 1.96 15.13
N GLU A 65 -7.44 1.51 14.27
CA GLU A 65 -7.12 1.08 12.91
C GLU A 65 -7.36 2.20 11.89
N LYS A 66 -6.48 2.29 10.89
CA LYS A 66 -6.60 3.23 9.78
C LYS A 66 -6.20 2.55 8.47
N ASN A 67 -7.06 2.60 7.45
CA ASN A 67 -6.68 2.21 6.10
C ASN A 67 -5.65 3.23 5.57
N ILE A 68 -4.50 2.74 5.13
CA ILE A 68 -3.39 3.56 4.64
C ILE A 68 -3.10 3.37 3.15
N GLY A 69 -3.82 2.47 2.48
CA GLY A 69 -3.67 2.27 1.05
C GLY A 69 -4.03 0.87 0.57
N ILE A 70 -3.84 0.69 -0.73
CA ILE A 70 -4.05 -0.56 -1.46
C ILE A 70 -2.83 -0.80 -2.34
N THR A 71 -2.41 -2.05 -2.47
CA THR A 71 -1.50 -2.49 -3.55
C THR A 71 -2.16 -3.64 -4.32
N PHE A 72 -1.65 -3.93 -5.51
CA PHE A 72 -2.09 -5.07 -6.31
C PHE A 72 -0.94 -6.06 -6.48
N THR A 73 -1.27 -7.34 -6.61
CA THR A 73 -0.28 -8.34 -7.00
C THR A 73 0.07 -8.23 -8.47
N LEU A 74 1.33 -8.53 -8.79
CA LEU A 74 1.86 -8.67 -10.14
C LEU A 74 1.44 -10.02 -10.74
N ASP A 75 1.83 -10.26 -12.00
CA ASP A 75 1.51 -11.48 -12.74
C ASP A 75 2.02 -12.76 -12.06
N ASP A 76 3.11 -12.68 -11.30
CA ASP A 76 3.66 -13.78 -10.51
C ASP A 76 3.03 -13.91 -9.12
N GLY A 77 1.96 -13.16 -8.85
CA GLY A 77 1.27 -13.09 -7.55
C GLY A 77 2.02 -12.33 -6.47
N SER A 78 3.22 -11.78 -6.76
CA SER A 78 4.00 -11.03 -5.80
C SER A 78 3.47 -9.62 -5.60
N TYR A 79 3.70 -9.06 -4.41
CA TYR A 79 3.44 -7.65 -4.13
C TYR A 79 4.57 -7.07 -3.26
N GLY A 80 4.68 -5.75 -3.28
CA GLY A 80 5.57 -5.00 -2.41
C GLY A 80 4.94 -3.70 -1.98
N ILE A 81 5.05 -3.36 -0.69
CA ILE A 81 4.59 -2.08 -0.17
C ILE A 81 5.60 -1.48 0.83
N PRO A 82 6.00 -0.21 0.66
CA PRO A 82 6.80 0.49 1.65
C PRO A 82 5.91 0.88 2.85
N LEU A 83 6.26 0.39 4.03
CA LEU A 83 5.57 0.70 5.28
C LEU A 83 6.48 1.44 6.24
N LEU A 84 5.93 2.45 6.89
CA LEU A 84 6.67 3.28 7.83
C LEU A 84 6.87 2.52 9.15
N TRP A 85 8.11 2.17 9.52
CA TRP A 85 8.34 1.53 10.80
C TRP A 85 8.17 2.53 11.96
N LYS A 86 7.28 2.22 12.89
CA LYS A 86 7.04 2.99 14.11
C LYS A 86 6.87 2.06 15.30
N LYS A 87 7.54 2.36 16.41
CA LYS A 87 7.36 1.62 17.67
C LYS A 87 5.90 1.73 18.12
N GLY A 88 5.29 0.60 18.50
CA GLY A 88 3.89 0.55 18.95
C GLY A 88 2.86 0.50 17.82
N TYR A 89 3.28 0.40 16.55
CA TYR A 89 2.38 0.23 15.42
C TYR A 89 2.51 -1.19 14.84
N SER A 90 1.40 -1.75 14.37
CA SER A 90 1.35 -2.98 13.58
C SER A 90 0.59 -2.77 12.28
N TYR A 91 0.64 -3.76 11.39
CA TYR A 91 0.01 -3.69 10.08
C TYR A 91 -0.83 -4.94 9.84
N LYS A 92 -2.03 -4.76 9.28
CA LYS A 92 -2.94 -5.81 8.84
C LYS A 92 -3.10 -5.70 7.33
N LEU A 93 -2.88 -6.82 6.64
CA LEU A 93 -3.02 -6.93 5.19
C LEU A 93 -4.17 -7.88 4.89
N THR A 94 -5.11 -7.44 4.06
CA THR A 94 -6.24 -8.25 3.62
C THR A 94 -6.22 -8.34 2.10
N ALA A 95 -6.10 -9.55 1.56
CA ALA A 95 -6.16 -9.78 0.13
C ALA A 95 -7.59 -10.09 -0.31
N TYR A 96 -8.02 -9.47 -1.42
CA TYR A 96 -9.29 -9.68 -2.09
C TYR A 96 -9.01 -10.24 -3.48
N SER A 97 -9.66 -11.35 -3.79
CA SER A 97 -9.75 -11.88 -5.15
C SER A 97 -10.92 -11.19 -5.86
N PRO A 98 -10.81 -10.94 -7.18
CA PRO A 98 -11.97 -10.77 -8.04
C PRO A 98 -12.94 -11.95 -7.93
#